data_AF-A0A7J6PXA2-F1
#
_entry.id   AF-A0A7J6PXA2-F1
#
_cell.length_a   1.000
_cell.length_b   1.000
_cell.length_c   1.000
_cell.angle_alpha   90.00
_cell.angle_beta   90.00
_cell.angle_gamma   90.00
#
_symmetry.space_group_name_H-M   'P 1'
#
loop_
_entity.id
_entity.type
_entity.pdbx_description
1 polymer ?
#
loop_
_entity_poly.entity_id
_entity_poly.type
_entity_poly.pdbx_seq_one_letter_code
_entity_poly.pdbx_strand_id
1 'polypeptide(L)'
;VKADVAKRPIDQALKQARVFIGHPVHDRLKFEPNYNSAYAKWRVAFADAIERVPCSRQVAAEAVLECLPELVKGTIERSVHPDDIERFGHTIIIYALDHTYLTKLELRSVSAAWDKVSQLPNELVRQYATRFEHCAHIYTALYSTHGLSNRDITAKFADGLRGTRE
;
A
#
# COMPACT_ATOMS: atom_id res chain seq x y z
N VAL A 1 11.25 -39.54 17.62
CA VAL A 1 10.87 -38.51 16.63
C VAL A 1 10.02 -37.46 17.34
N LYS A 2 10.62 -36.36 17.80
CA LYS A 2 9.87 -35.23 18.36
C LYS A 2 9.27 -34.48 17.17
N ALA A 3 7.95 -34.57 17.01
CA ALA A 3 7.26 -33.83 15.98
C ALA A 3 7.42 -32.33 16.26
N ASP A 4 7.92 -31.63 15.25
CA ASP A 4 8.12 -30.18 15.18
C ASP A 4 6.74 -29.51 15.05
N VAL A 5 5.95 -29.51 16.12
CA VAL A 5 4.54 -29.06 16.13
C VAL A 5 4.42 -27.54 15.90
N ALA A 6 5.49 -26.78 16.19
CA ALA A 6 5.49 -25.31 16.07
C ALA A 6 5.65 -24.77 14.63
N LYS A 7 6.13 -25.58 13.66
CA LYS A 7 6.31 -25.11 12.27
C LYS A 7 5.06 -25.19 11.39
N ARG A 8 4.14 -26.11 11.70
CA ARG A 8 2.91 -26.35 10.91
C ARG A 8 1.98 -25.12 10.80
N PRO A 9 1.80 -24.29 11.86
CA PRO A 9 0.95 -23.10 11.77
C PRO A 9 1.52 -22.03 10.82
N ILE A 10 2.85 -21.84 10.82
CA ILE A 10 3.53 -20.84 9.98
C ILE A 10 3.46 -21.24 8.51
N ASP A 11 3.70 -22.52 8.20
CA ASP A 11 3.62 -23.02 6.81
C ASP A 11 2.21 -22.89 6.20
N GLN A 12 1.17 -23.06 7.03
CA GLN A 12 -0.21 -22.89 6.58
C GLN A 12 -0.58 -21.41 6.41
N ALA A 13 -0.13 -20.54 7.32
CA ALA A 13 -0.31 -19.10 7.20
C ALA A 13 0.39 -18.54 5.96
N LEU A 14 1.62 -18.99 5.67
CA LEU A 14 2.39 -18.60 4.50
C LEU A 14 1.72 -19.03 3.19
N LYS A 15 1.14 -20.23 3.14
CA LYS A 15 0.36 -20.68 1.97
C LYS A 15 -0.84 -19.77 1.70
N GLN A 16 -1.56 -19.36 2.75
CA GLN A 16 -2.71 -18.45 2.62
C GLN A 16 -2.26 -17.04 2.22
N ALA A 17 -1.16 -16.55 2.81
CA ALA A 17 -0.56 -15.28 2.44
C ALA A 17 -0.15 -15.24 0.95
N ARG A 18 0.41 -16.33 0.42
CA ARG A 18 0.79 -16.47 -1.00
C ARG A 18 -0.39 -16.45 -1.96
N VAL A 19 -1.54 -16.98 -1.57
CA VAL A 19 -2.78 -16.85 -2.36
C VAL A 19 -3.22 -15.39 -2.41
N PHE A 20 -3.10 -14.69 -1.28
CA PHE A 20 -3.49 -13.30 -1.13
C PHE A 20 -2.61 -12.32 -1.92
N ILE A 21 -1.29 -12.42 -1.79
CA ILE A 21 -0.34 -11.51 -2.46
C ILE A 21 -0.07 -11.89 -3.93
N GLY A 22 -0.54 -13.08 -4.35
CA GLY A 22 -0.11 -13.74 -5.58
C GLY A 22 1.27 -14.38 -5.40
N HIS A 23 1.51 -15.55 -5.99
CA HIS A 23 2.85 -16.15 -6.00
C HIS A 23 3.30 -16.45 -7.44
N PRO A 24 4.37 -15.80 -7.95
CA PRO A 24 5.19 -14.78 -7.28
C PRO A 24 4.38 -13.52 -6.89
N VAL A 25 4.88 -12.74 -5.92
CA VAL A 25 4.21 -11.53 -5.42
C VAL A 25 3.85 -10.63 -6.58
N HIS A 26 2.59 -10.22 -6.66
CA HIS A 26 2.12 -9.34 -7.73
C HIS A 26 2.90 -8.01 -7.68
N ASP A 27 3.38 -7.52 -8.83
CA ASP A 27 4.24 -6.32 -8.91
C ASP A 27 3.73 -5.11 -8.11
N ARG A 28 2.41 -4.87 -8.09
CA ARG A 28 1.79 -3.77 -7.34
C ARG A 28 1.93 -3.88 -5.81
N LEU A 29 2.16 -5.09 -5.30
CA LEU A 29 2.32 -5.40 -3.88
C LEU A 29 3.79 -5.62 -3.52
N LYS A 30 4.71 -5.61 -4.48
CA LYS A 30 6.14 -5.67 -4.19
C LYS A 30 6.62 -4.29 -3.76
N PHE A 31 7.13 -4.16 -2.53
CA PHE A 31 7.66 -2.90 -2.06
C PHE A 31 9.08 -2.68 -2.57
N GLU A 32 9.33 -1.53 -3.19
CA GLU A 32 10.66 -1.11 -3.61
C GLU A 32 10.94 0.31 -3.10
N PRO A 33 11.82 0.50 -2.10
CA PRO A 33 11.99 1.78 -1.40
C PRO A 33 12.74 2.85 -2.21
N ASN A 34 13.08 2.60 -3.48
CA ASN A 34 14.02 3.41 -4.25
C ASN A 34 13.38 4.55 -5.07
N TYR A 35 12.05 4.70 -5.04
CA TYR A 35 11.35 5.73 -5.83
C TYR A 35 10.53 6.68 -4.94
N ASN A 36 10.43 7.94 -5.34
CA ASN A 36 9.55 8.91 -4.66
C ASN A 36 8.10 8.44 -4.73
N SER A 37 7.32 8.62 -3.66
CA SER A 37 5.92 8.15 -3.52
C SER A 37 5.73 6.64 -3.55
N ALA A 38 6.81 5.84 -3.57
CA ALA A 38 6.73 4.38 -3.67
C ALA A 38 6.08 3.74 -2.44
N TYR A 39 6.43 4.23 -1.25
CA TYR A 39 5.91 3.69 -0.01
C TYR A 39 4.43 4.03 0.15
N ALA A 40 4.04 5.29 -0.09
CA ALA A 40 2.64 5.71 -0.02
C ALA A 40 1.74 4.88 -0.96
N LYS A 41 2.18 4.68 -2.20
CA LYS A 41 1.48 3.85 -3.20
C LYS A 41 1.37 2.40 -2.74
N TRP A 42 2.49 1.80 -2.34
CA TRP A 42 2.54 0.42 -1.89
C TRP A 42 1.67 0.19 -0.66
N ARG A 43 1.75 1.07 0.35
CA ARG A 43 0.98 0.98 1.60
C ARG A 43 -0.51 0.92 1.27
N VAL A 44 -1.01 1.86 0.47
CA VAL A 44 -2.44 1.92 0.11
C VAL A 44 -2.85 0.67 -0.69
N ALA A 45 -2.04 0.25 -1.65
CA ALA A 45 -2.30 -0.97 -2.42
C ALA A 45 -2.34 -2.24 -1.53
N PHE A 46 -1.47 -2.33 -0.53
CA PHE A 46 -1.46 -3.42 0.43
C PHE A 46 -2.69 -3.40 1.33
N ALA A 47 -3.07 -2.22 1.85
CA ALA A 47 -4.28 -2.04 2.67
C ALA A 47 -5.54 -2.46 1.89
N ASP A 48 -5.69 -1.99 0.65
CA ASP A 48 -6.81 -2.38 -0.22
C ASP A 48 -6.85 -3.87 -0.50
N ALA A 49 -5.68 -4.51 -0.58
CA ALA A 49 -5.63 -5.93 -0.78
C ALA A 49 -6.10 -6.63 0.50
N ILE A 50 -5.50 -6.34 1.66
CA ILE A 50 -5.70 -7.13 2.88
C ILE A 50 -7.13 -7.00 3.42
N GLU A 51 -7.81 -5.89 3.14
CA GLU A 51 -9.21 -5.68 3.50
C GLU A 51 -10.20 -6.51 2.67
N ARG A 52 -9.85 -6.94 1.45
CA ARG A 52 -10.75 -7.70 0.57
C ARG A 52 -11.01 -9.12 1.05
N VAL A 53 -10.09 -9.70 1.81
CA VAL A 53 -10.15 -11.11 2.21
C VAL A 53 -9.88 -11.19 3.71
N PRO A 54 -10.90 -11.48 4.53
CA PRO A 54 -10.71 -11.71 5.95
C PRO A 54 -9.69 -12.83 6.18
N CYS A 55 -8.63 -12.53 6.93
CA CYS A 55 -7.60 -13.50 7.29
C CYS A 55 -7.14 -13.31 8.73
N SER A 56 -6.40 -14.29 9.26
CA SER A 56 -5.85 -14.18 10.61
C SER A 56 -4.74 -13.12 10.66
N ARG A 57 -4.50 -12.58 11.86
CA ARG A 57 -3.40 -11.62 12.09
C ARG A 57 -2.05 -12.14 11.63
N GLN A 58 -1.81 -13.43 11.83
CA GLN A 58 -0.57 -14.10 11.43
C GLN A 58 -0.45 -14.21 9.91
N VAL A 59 -1.52 -14.58 9.20
CA VAL A 59 -1.52 -14.58 7.72
C VAL A 59 -1.25 -13.19 7.17
N ALA A 60 -1.88 -12.17 7.74
CA ALA A 60 -1.68 -10.80 7.30
C ALA A 60 -0.23 -10.32 7.57
N ALA A 61 0.35 -10.70 8.70
CA ALA A 61 1.74 -10.35 9.02
C ALA A 61 2.72 -10.97 8.02
N GLU A 62 2.59 -12.28 7.75
CA GLU A 62 3.39 -12.97 6.74
C GLU A 62 3.19 -12.35 5.35
N ALA A 63 1.96 -11.98 5.00
CA ALA A 63 1.67 -11.31 3.73
C ALA A 63 2.41 -9.97 3.59
N VAL A 64 2.50 -9.16 4.65
CA VAL A 64 3.32 -7.94 4.60
C VAL A 64 4.78 -8.31 4.39
N LEU A 65 5.32 -9.23 5.21
CA LEU A 65 6.75 -9.57 5.17
C LEU A 65 7.20 -10.11 3.81
N GLU A 66 6.38 -10.94 3.15
CA GLU A 66 6.67 -11.46 1.80
C GLU A 66 6.63 -10.35 0.72
N CYS A 67 5.94 -9.24 0.97
CA CYS A 67 5.93 -8.09 0.07
C CYS A 67 7.18 -7.21 0.19
N LEU A 68 8.03 -7.42 1.21
CA LEU A 68 9.18 -6.57 1.50
C LEU A 68 10.48 -7.14 0.89
N PRO A 69 11.43 -6.27 0.49
CA PRO A 69 12.79 -6.71 0.22
C PRO A 69 13.46 -7.28 1.47
N GLU A 70 14.35 -8.26 1.30
CA GLU A 70 15.06 -8.93 2.41
C GLU A 70 15.72 -7.98 3.40
N LEU A 71 16.34 -6.90 2.93
CA LEU A 71 16.97 -5.89 3.80
C LEU A 71 15.95 -5.18 4.71
N VAL A 72 14.76 -4.89 4.17
CA VAL A 72 13.68 -4.25 4.91
C VAL A 72 13.06 -5.25 5.88
N LYS A 73 12.80 -6.49 5.42
CA LYS A 73 12.30 -7.59 6.24
C LYS A 73 13.19 -7.83 7.46
N GLY A 74 14.50 -7.97 7.26
CA GLY A 74 15.46 -8.13 8.36
C GLY A 74 15.61 -6.90 9.27
N THR A 75 15.17 -5.72 8.83
CA THR A 75 15.08 -4.53 9.70
C THR A 75 13.83 -4.58 10.57
N ILE A 76 12.69 -4.99 10.00
CA ILE A 76 11.44 -5.19 10.73
C ILE A 76 11.56 -6.30 11.77
N GLU A 77 12.13 -7.44 11.41
CA GLU A 77 12.32 -8.58 12.33
C GLU A 77 13.22 -8.23 13.53
N ARG A 78 14.06 -7.19 13.41
CA ARG A 78 14.89 -6.66 14.51
C ARG A 78 14.19 -5.59 15.34
N SER A 79 13.20 -4.89 14.78
CA SER A 79 12.55 -3.75 15.42
C SER A 79 11.17 -4.07 15.98
N VAL A 80 10.53 -5.14 15.53
CA VAL A 80 9.19 -5.57 15.96
C VAL A 80 9.30 -6.90 16.69
N HIS A 81 8.81 -6.92 17.94
CA HIS A 81 8.84 -8.14 18.75
C HIS A 81 7.80 -9.17 18.25
N PRO A 82 8.10 -10.48 18.26
CA PRO A 82 7.14 -11.51 17.87
C PRO A 82 5.80 -11.43 18.61
N ASP A 83 5.81 -11.18 19.91
CA ASP A 83 4.58 -11.01 20.71
C ASP A 83 3.70 -9.85 20.23
N ASP A 84 4.31 -8.78 19.70
CA ASP A 84 3.55 -7.66 19.11
C ASP A 84 2.93 -8.06 17.77
N ILE A 85 3.59 -8.91 16.99
CA ILE A 85 3.02 -9.48 15.76
C ILE A 85 1.83 -10.39 16.09
N GLU A 86 1.90 -11.19 17.14
CA GLU A 86 0.76 -12.02 17.57
C GLU A 86 -0.42 -11.14 18.02
N ARG A 87 -0.14 -10.08 18.78
CA ARG A 87 -1.17 -9.20 19.33
C ARG A 87 -1.79 -8.27 18.29
N PHE A 88 -0.98 -7.65 17.44
CA PHE A 88 -1.38 -6.58 16.53
C PHE A 88 -1.35 -6.99 15.05
N GLY A 89 -0.78 -8.15 14.71
CA GLY A 89 -0.70 -8.65 13.33
C GLY A 89 0.14 -7.76 12.42
N HIS A 90 -0.29 -7.63 11.16
CA HIS A 90 0.38 -6.78 10.18
C HIS A 90 0.44 -5.29 10.58
N THR A 91 -0.45 -4.82 11.45
CA THR A 91 -0.54 -3.39 11.80
C THR A 91 0.72 -2.87 12.50
N ILE A 92 1.37 -3.67 13.34
CA ILE A 92 2.62 -3.25 13.99
C ILE A 92 3.78 -3.17 12.98
N ILE A 93 3.76 -4.03 11.96
CA ILE A 93 4.75 -3.99 10.87
C ILE A 93 4.54 -2.74 10.02
N ILE A 94 3.30 -2.44 9.63
CA ILE A 94 2.96 -1.21 8.90
C ILE A 94 3.33 0.02 9.74
N TYR A 95 3.10 0.02 11.05
CA TYR A 95 3.51 1.12 11.93
C TYR A 95 5.02 1.36 11.92
N ALA A 96 5.83 0.30 11.99
CA ALA A 96 7.29 0.40 11.90
C ALA A 96 7.76 0.90 10.52
N LEU A 97 7.09 0.46 9.45
CA LEU A 97 7.35 0.94 8.09
C LEU A 97 6.94 2.41 7.91
N ASP A 98 5.79 2.83 8.44
CA ASP A 98 5.30 4.22 8.37
C ASP A 98 6.30 5.18 9.03
N HIS A 99 6.85 4.82 10.19
CA HIS A 99 7.89 5.59 10.87
C HIS A 99 9.16 5.78 10.03
N THR A 100 9.48 4.82 9.17
CA THR A 100 10.71 4.83 8.38
C THR A 100 10.50 5.49 7.01
N TYR A 101 9.39 5.18 6.34
CA TYR A 101 9.19 5.46 4.92
C TYR A 101 8.08 6.46 4.63
N LEU A 102 7.10 6.66 5.53
CA LEU A 102 6.06 7.69 5.37
C LEU A 102 6.57 9.07 5.79
N THR A 103 7.68 9.48 5.19
CA THR A 103 8.37 10.72 5.53
C THR A 103 7.56 11.94 5.10
N LYS A 104 7.91 13.12 5.63
CA LYS A 104 7.38 14.40 5.13
C LYS A 104 7.65 14.62 3.64
N LEU A 105 8.72 14.03 3.09
CA LEU A 105 8.99 14.12 1.66
C LEU A 105 8.01 13.26 0.87
N GLU A 106 7.79 12.03 1.31
CA GLU A 106 6.85 11.08 0.71
C GLU A 106 5.43 11.65 0.65
N LEU A 107 4.97 12.16 1.79
CA LEU A 107 3.69 12.85 1.94
C LEU A 107 3.59 14.05 0.99
N ARG A 108 4.61 14.93 0.95
CA ARG A 108 4.64 16.06 -0.01
C ARG A 108 4.60 15.61 -1.47
N SER A 109 5.25 14.50 -1.82
CA SER A 109 5.18 13.95 -3.17
C SER A 109 3.76 13.49 -3.53
N VAL A 110 3.03 12.88 -2.59
CA VAL A 110 1.61 12.52 -2.77
C VAL A 110 0.76 13.76 -2.97
N SER A 111 0.88 14.79 -2.10
CA SER A 111 0.12 16.04 -2.25
C SER A 111 0.44 16.72 -3.59
N ALA A 112 1.71 16.81 -3.97
CA ALA A 112 2.10 17.42 -5.24
C ALA A 112 1.55 16.67 -6.46
N ALA A 113 1.50 15.33 -6.39
CA ALA A 113 0.91 14.52 -7.45
C ALA A 113 -0.61 14.75 -7.55
N TRP A 114 -1.31 14.82 -6.42
CA TRP A 114 -2.73 15.17 -6.37
C TRP A 114 -3.01 16.57 -6.90
N ASP A 115 -2.21 17.57 -6.49
CA ASP A 115 -2.44 18.95 -6.91
C ASP A 115 -2.28 19.13 -8.42
N LYS A 116 -1.29 18.46 -9.02
CA LYS A 116 -0.89 18.63 -10.43
C LYS A 116 -1.50 17.59 -11.38
N VAL A 117 -2.40 16.73 -10.93
CA VAL A 117 -2.97 15.68 -11.78
C VAL A 117 -3.86 16.28 -12.88
N SER A 118 -3.35 16.31 -14.11
CA SER A 118 -4.07 16.73 -15.31
C SER A 118 -3.76 15.82 -16.48
N GLN A 119 -4.61 15.80 -17.50
CA GLN A 119 -4.45 14.96 -18.69
C GLN A 119 -3.18 15.37 -19.47
N LEU A 120 -2.26 14.42 -19.65
CA LEU A 120 -0.99 14.66 -20.33
C LEU A 120 -1.17 14.86 -21.85
N PRO A 121 -0.20 15.49 -22.53
CA PRO A 121 -0.08 15.43 -23.99
C PRO A 121 -0.14 13.97 -24.47
N ASN A 122 -1.01 13.69 -25.42
CA ASN A 122 -1.35 12.38 -26.01
C ASN A 122 -1.95 11.30 -25.08
N GLU A 123 -2.32 11.62 -23.84
CA GLU A 123 -3.01 10.68 -22.95
C GLU A 123 -4.50 10.60 -23.30
N LEU A 124 -5.03 9.37 -23.44
CA LEU A 124 -6.46 9.15 -23.63
C LEU A 124 -7.23 9.51 -22.36
N VAL A 125 -8.46 10.00 -22.49
CA VAL A 125 -9.32 10.35 -21.34
C VAL A 125 -9.44 9.20 -20.33
N ARG A 126 -9.57 7.95 -20.82
CA ARG A 126 -9.63 6.77 -19.96
C ARG A 126 -8.34 6.55 -19.16
N GLN A 127 -7.17 6.77 -19.77
CA GLN A 127 -5.88 6.64 -19.08
C GLN A 127 -5.72 7.72 -18.01
N TYR A 128 -6.13 8.96 -18.33
CA TYR A 128 -6.18 10.04 -17.36
C TYR A 128 -7.13 9.73 -16.20
N ALA A 129 -8.35 9.25 -16.47
CA ALA A 129 -9.30 8.85 -15.45
C ALA A 129 -8.73 7.80 -14.48
N THR A 130 -8.11 6.75 -15.00
CA THR A 130 -7.47 5.73 -14.16
C THR A 130 -6.34 6.31 -13.31
N ARG A 131 -5.50 7.20 -13.87
CA ARG A 131 -4.43 7.85 -13.11
C ARG A 131 -4.96 8.82 -12.06
N PHE A 132 -6.02 9.56 -12.39
CA PHE A 132 -6.71 10.48 -11.50
C PHE A 132 -7.33 9.74 -10.31
N GLU A 133 -8.08 8.67 -10.57
CA GLU A 133 -8.67 7.81 -9.54
C GLU A 133 -7.60 7.26 -8.60
N HIS A 134 -6.47 6.79 -9.14
CA HIS A 134 -5.38 6.28 -8.33
C HIS A 134 -4.74 7.37 -7.45
N CYS A 135 -4.51 8.57 -8.00
CA CYS A 135 -4.02 9.71 -7.22
C CYS A 135 -5.01 10.14 -6.13
N ALA A 136 -6.31 10.20 -6.46
CA ALA A 136 -7.37 10.54 -5.51
C ALA A 136 -7.45 9.54 -4.36
N HIS A 137 -7.36 8.25 -4.67
CA HIS A 137 -7.42 7.17 -3.70
C HIS A 137 -6.26 7.24 -2.71
N ILE A 138 -5.01 7.35 -3.19
CA ILE A 138 -3.84 7.45 -2.32
C ILE A 138 -3.91 8.70 -1.45
N TYR A 139 -4.28 9.84 -2.03
CA TYR A 139 -4.41 11.09 -1.29
C TYR A 139 -5.45 10.95 -0.18
N THR A 140 -6.63 10.42 -0.51
CA THR A 140 -7.73 10.24 0.45
C THR A 140 -7.33 9.30 1.58
N ALA A 141 -6.73 8.15 1.26
CA ALA A 141 -6.32 7.14 2.22
C ALA A 141 -5.23 7.61 3.21
N LEU A 142 -4.48 8.66 2.86
CA LEU A 142 -3.41 9.20 3.71
C LEU A 142 -3.77 10.52 4.41
N TYR A 143 -4.62 11.35 3.82
CA TYR A 143 -4.88 12.71 4.29
C TYR A 143 -6.31 12.95 4.77
N SER A 144 -7.29 12.16 4.34
CA SER A 144 -8.68 12.43 4.66
C SER A 144 -9.31 11.29 5.45
N THR A 145 -9.60 11.55 6.72
CA THR A 145 -10.45 10.69 7.54
C THR A 145 -11.92 10.70 7.07
N HIS A 146 -12.33 11.68 6.26
CA HIS A 146 -13.72 11.90 5.86
C HIS A 146 -13.97 11.76 4.35
N GLY A 147 -12.97 11.31 3.58
CA GLY A 147 -13.07 11.27 2.13
C GLY A 147 -12.87 12.63 1.46
N LEU A 148 -12.78 12.63 0.13
CA LEU A 148 -12.96 13.84 -0.68
C LEU A 148 -14.44 13.92 -1.09
N SER A 149 -15.02 15.13 -1.14
CA SER A 149 -16.41 15.26 -1.58
C SER A 149 -16.54 14.93 -3.06
N ASN A 150 -17.61 14.23 -3.45
CA ASN A 150 -17.86 13.90 -4.86
C ASN A 150 -17.86 15.15 -5.76
N ARG A 151 -18.31 16.28 -5.24
CA ARG A 151 -18.30 17.57 -5.95
C ARG A 151 -16.87 18.02 -6.23
N ASP A 152 -15.98 17.97 -5.24
CA ASP A 152 -14.59 18.41 -5.38
C ASP A 152 -13.81 17.48 -6.31
N ILE A 153 -14.03 16.17 -6.19
CA ILE A 153 -13.45 15.17 -7.10
C ILE A 153 -13.88 15.44 -8.54
N THR A 154 -15.18 15.65 -8.76
CA THR A 154 -15.73 15.88 -10.11
C THR A 154 -15.21 17.19 -10.71
N ALA A 155 -15.20 18.27 -9.92
CA ALA A 155 -14.69 19.57 -10.36
C ALA A 155 -13.21 19.46 -10.75
N LYS A 156 -12.38 18.85 -9.89
CA LYS A 156 -10.95 18.69 -10.15
C LYS A 156 -10.66 17.78 -11.35
N PHE A 157 -11.45 16.72 -11.53
CA PHE A 157 -11.33 15.85 -12.71
C PHE A 157 -11.66 16.63 -13.99
N ALA A 158 -12.75 17.40 -13.99
CA ALA A 158 -13.15 18.22 -15.14
C ALA A 158 -12.12 19.30 -15.46
N ASP A 159 -11.58 19.99 -14.45
CA ASP A 159 -10.54 21.00 -14.61
C ASP A 159 -9.23 20.44 -15.18
N GLY A 160 -8.94 19.15 -14.91
CA GLY A 160 -7.76 18.48 -15.40
C GLY A 160 -7.91 17.82 -16.78
N LEU A 161 -9.13 17.70 -17.32
CA LEU A 161 -9.33 17.33 -18.73
C LEU A 161 -8.85 18.46 -19.62
N ARG A 162 -8.29 18.14 -20.79
CA ARG A 162 -7.96 19.21 -21.77
C ARG A 162 -9.25 19.92 -22.18
N GLY A 163 -9.45 21.15 -21.69
CA GLY A 163 -10.56 22.00 -22.13
C GLY A 163 -11.09 23.09 -21.18
N THR A 164 -10.31 23.68 -20.28
CA THR A 164 -10.73 24.95 -19.61
C THR A 164 -9.73 26.11 -19.74
N ARG A 165 -8.62 25.95 -20.48
CA ARG A 165 -7.70 27.06 -20.80
C ARG A 165 -7.10 26.91 -22.21
N GLU A 166 -7.87 27.34 -23.21
CA GLU A 166 -7.37 28.13 -24.34
C GLU A 166 -8.05 29.50 -24.29
#